data_AF-A0A5B7BHN9-F1
#
_entry.id   AF-A0A5B7BHN9-F1
#
_cell.length_a   1.000
_cell.length_b   1.000
_cell.length_c   1.000
_cell.angle_alpha   90.00
_cell.angle_beta   90.00
_cell.angle_gamma   90.00
#
_symmetry.space_group_name_H-M   'P 1'
#
loop_
_entity.id
_entity.type
_entity.pdbx_description
1 polymer ?
#
loop_
_entity_poly.entity_id
_entity_poly.type
_entity_poly.pdbx_seq_one_letter_code
_entity_poly.pdbx_strand_id
1 'polypeptide(L)'
;LIENSQSNTVEELYLSLDESEAIPSDFSRDQSIESLIMHSMLSFIDKVDVSPNTYLLHHELLNFMVVAMSTQLLSGPSPGPKDVHPFIDAAMVQESSLVGLVVCKLLLNYITQPRFPLNSDSYTIFSEGNQFGVLQRVGSAAANFVLLPFNYFVSTSVEASRSPLADSSLHVLLILIHYHKCVLVEPVKDGSDDSGTSDSVLKENTYFSENPYCNALEKARDIEWNAHNGLLVRLPFASLFDTLGMCLADETAVLLLYSLVHGNSDFLEYVLVRTDVDTLLMPMLETLYSASRRTSNQIYMLLII
;
A
#
# COMPACT_ATOMS: atom_id res chain seq x y z
N LEU A 1 6.91 35.59 -17.43
CA LEU A 1 6.16 34.89 -18.50
C LEU A 1 6.50 33.41 -18.34
N ILE A 2 5.81 32.75 -17.42
CA ILE A 2 5.89 31.31 -17.25
C ILE A 2 4.77 30.79 -18.15
N GLU A 3 5.18 30.15 -19.23
CA GLU A 3 4.30 29.54 -20.21
C GLU A 3 3.61 28.36 -19.52
N ASN A 4 2.28 28.44 -19.44
CA ASN A 4 1.40 27.34 -19.06
C ASN A 4 1.64 26.18 -20.04
N SER A 5 2.46 25.20 -19.64
CA SER A 5 2.47 23.92 -20.32
C SER A 5 1.14 23.23 -20.03
N GLN A 6 0.43 22.95 -21.12
CA GLN A 6 -0.87 22.29 -21.20
C GLN A 6 -1.02 21.14 -20.20
N SER A 7 -2.24 21.01 -19.70
CA SER A 7 -2.75 19.83 -19.02
C SER A 7 -2.34 18.57 -19.79
N ASN A 8 -1.38 17.82 -19.25
CA ASN A 8 -1.08 16.48 -19.71
C ASN A 8 -2.27 15.60 -19.29
N THR A 9 -3.29 15.53 -20.14
CA THR A 9 -4.20 14.39 -20.19
C THR A 9 -3.33 13.16 -20.34
N VAL A 10 -3.27 12.33 -19.30
CA VAL A 10 -2.69 11.00 -19.39
C VAL A 10 -3.50 10.28 -20.47
N GLU A 11 -2.91 10.08 -21.64
CA GLU A 11 -3.54 9.31 -22.71
C GLU A 11 -3.82 7.91 -22.15
N GLU A 12 -5.09 7.52 -22.11
CA GLU A 12 -5.51 6.18 -21.68
C GLU A 12 -4.79 5.15 -22.55
N LEU A 13 -3.94 4.33 -21.93
CA LEU A 13 -3.19 3.31 -22.63
C LEU A 13 -4.11 2.11 -22.84
N TYR A 14 -4.42 1.81 -24.11
CA TYR A 14 -5.22 0.65 -24.50
C TYR A 14 -4.34 -0.48 -25.04
N LEU A 15 -4.63 -1.72 -24.65
CA LEU A 15 -4.05 -2.91 -25.26
C LEU A 15 -4.72 -3.16 -26.63
N SER A 16 -4.00 -2.90 -27.72
CA SER A 16 -4.36 -3.43 -29.03
C SER A 16 -3.91 -4.89 -29.13
N LEU A 17 -4.77 -5.83 -28.76
CA LEU A 17 -4.53 -7.25 -29.03
C LEU A 17 -4.82 -7.52 -30.53
N ASP A 18 -3.90 -8.20 -31.20
CA ASP A 18 -4.04 -8.61 -32.61
C ASP A 18 -5.27 -9.52 -32.76
N GLU A 19 -6.11 -9.27 -33.76
CA GLU A 19 -7.41 -9.96 -33.96
C GLU A 19 -7.28 -11.47 -34.26
N SER A 20 -6.05 -12.02 -34.26
CA SER A 20 -5.74 -13.36 -34.71
C SER A 20 -5.48 -14.40 -33.59
N GLU A 21 -5.34 -13.98 -32.33
CA GLU A 21 -5.12 -14.91 -31.21
C GLU A 21 -6.39 -15.14 -30.37
N ALA A 22 -6.61 -16.40 -30.00
CA ALA A 22 -7.75 -16.80 -29.17
C ALA A 22 -7.63 -16.16 -27.78
N ILE A 23 -8.52 -15.21 -27.52
CA ILE A 23 -8.67 -14.48 -26.26
C ILE A 23 -8.93 -15.51 -25.13
N PRO A 24 -8.11 -15.55 -24.06
CA PRO A 24 -8.44 -16.35 -22.88
C PRO A 24 -9.78 -15.85 -22.31
N SER A 25 -10.61 -16.75 -21.78
CA SER A 25 -12.01 -16.48 -21.38
C SER A 25 -12.23 -15.37 -20.34
N ASP A 26 -11.16 -14.79 -19.79
CA ASP A 26 -11.19 -13.84 -18.68
C ASP A 26 -10.98 -12.39 -19.13
N PHE A 27 -10.81 -12.13 -20.43
CA PHE A 27 -10.52 -10.78 -20.94
C PHE A 27 -11.78 -10.09 -21.51
N SER A 28 -12.22 -9.01 -20.86
CA SER A 28 -13.14 -8.04 -21.50
C SER A 28 -12.34 -6.97 -22.24
N ARG A 29 -12.75 -6.67 -23.47
CA ARG A 29 -12.05 -5.82 -24.45
C ARG A 29 -11.94 -4.34 -24.04
N ASP A 30 -12.55 -3.95 -22.92
CA ASP A 30 -12.64 -2.57 -22.42
C ASP A 30 -11.74 -2.32 -21.19
N GLN A 31 -10.89 -3.26 -20.78
CA GLN A 31 -10.00 -3.08 -19.62
C GLN A 31 -8.77 -2.24 -19.99
N SER A 32 -8.54 -1.15 -19.23
CA SER A 32 -7.32 -0.35 -19.34
C SER A 32 -6.10 -1.16 -18.92
N ILE A 33 -4.91 -0.86 -19.48
CA ILE A 33 -3.67 -1.60 -19.16
C ILE A 33 -3.38 -1.60 -17.66
N GLU A 34 -3.68 -0.49 -16.98
CA GLU A 34 -3.44 -0.31 -15.56
C GLU A 34 -4.34 -1.23 -14.73
N SER A 35 -5.61 -1.39 -15.13
CA SER A 35 -6.53 -2.34 -14.50
C SER A 35 -6.04 -3.78 -14.62
N LEU A 36 -5.52 -4.16 -15.79
CA LEU A 36 -4.95 -5.50 -16.02
C LEU A 36 -3.70 -5.74 -15.16
N ILE A 37 -2.77 -4.79 -15.15
CA ILE A 37 -1.51 -4.89 -14.39
C ILE A 37 -1.83 -5.01 -12.90
N MET A 38 -2.70 -4.14 -12.37
CA MET A 38 -3.05 -4.17 -10.95
C MET A 38 -3.81 -5.43 -10.58
N HIS A 39 -4.77 -5.87 -11.41
CA HIS A 39 -5.46 -7.14 -11.18
C HIS A 39 -4.47 -8.31 -11.12
N SER A 40 -3.53 -8.37 -12.07
CA SER A 40 -2.51 -9.43 -12.13
C SER A 40 -1.60 -9.43 -10.92
N MET A 41 -1.15 -8.25 -10.47
CA MET A 41 -0.27 -8.12 -9.31
C MET A 41 -0.97 -8.49 -8.00
N LEU A 42 -2.20 -8.02 -7.82
CA LEU A 42 -3.01 -8.34 -6.65
C LEU A 42 -3.39 -9.83 -6.64
N SER A 43 -3.72 -10.41 -7.81
CA SER A 43 -3.98 -11.84 -7.97
C SER A 43 -2.73 -12.68 -7.65
N PHE A 44 -1.54 -12.19 -8.01
CA PHE A 44 -0.28 -12.84 -7.66
C PHE A 44 -0.05 -12.85 -6.13
N ILE A 45 -0.30 -11.73 -5.44
CA ILE A 45 -0.17 -11.65 -3.97
C ILE A 45 -1.13 -12.63 -3.28
N ASP A 46 -2.34 -12.79 -3.81
CA ASP A 46 -3.32 -13.75 -3.29
C ASP A 46 -2.90 -15.22 -3.54
N LYS A 47 -2.60 -15.57 -4.80
CA LYS A 47 -2.43 -16.96 -5.23
C LYS A 47 -1.06 -17.57 -4.91
N VAL A 48 -0.01 -16.76 -4.80
CA VAL A 48 1.36 -17.25 -4.64
C VAL A 48 1.83 -17.02 -3.21
N ASP A 49 2.19 -18.09 -2.52
CA ASP A 49 2.74 -18.00 -1.18
C ASP A 49 4.21 -17.55 -1.19
N VAL A 50 4.59 -16.78 -0.16
CA VAL A 50 5.98 -16.38 0.05
C VAL A 50 6.80 -17.61 0.44
N SER A 51 7.75 -17.96 -0.41
CA SER A 51 8.71 -19.04 -0.22
C SER A 51 10.11 -18.54 -0.55
N PRO A 52 11.17 -19.25 -0.18
CA PRO A 52 12.54 -18.86 -0.53
C PRO A 52 12.76 -18.62 -2.03
N ASN A 53 12.02 -19.32 -2.89
CA ASN A 53 12.15 -19.22 -4.35
C ASN A 53 11.33 -18.05 -4.93
N THR A 54 10.21 -17.69 -4.29
CA THR A 54 9.30 -16.63 -4.75
C THR A 54 9.58 -15.29 -4.07
N TYR A 55 10.39 -15.28 -3.00
CA TYR A 55 10.67 -14.11 -2.18
C TYR A 55 11.05 -12.87 -2.98
N LEU A 56 12.03 -13.01 -3.90
CA LEU A 56 12.50 -11.91 -4.74
C LEU A 56 11.39 -11.36 -5.63
N LEU A 57 10.57 -12.24 -6.21
CA LEU A 57 9.46 -11.82 -7.06
C LEU A 57 8.41 -11.06 -6.26
N HIS A 58 8.07 -11.51 -5.05
CA HIS A 58 7.18 -10.75 -4.16
C HIS A 58 7.79 -9.39 -3.81
N HIS A 59 9.08 -9.33 -3.49
CA HIS A 59 9.73 -8.08 -3.12
C HIS A 59 9.75 -7.07 -4.27
N GLU A 60 10.12 -7.50 -5.47
CA GLU A 60 10.09 -6.65 -6.67
C GLU A 60 8.69 -6.20 -7.03
N LEU A 61 7.70 -7.09 -6.91
CA LEU A 61 6.31 -6.75 -7.18
C LEU A 61 5.78 -5.69 -6.21
N LEU A 62 6.07 -5.80 -4.92
CA LEU A 62 5.65 -4.80 -3.93
C LEU A 62 6.37 -3.46 -4.15
N ASN A 63 7.67 -3.49 -4.45
CA ASN A 63 8.43 -2.27 -4.77
C ASN A 63 7.89 -1.60 -6.05
N PHE A 64 7.57 -2.38 -7.08
CA PHE A 64 6.91 -1.87 -8.28
C PHE A 64 5.58 -1.22 -7.92
N MET A 65 4.74 -1.87 -7.10
CA MET A 65 3.45 -1.30 -6.69
C MET A 65 3.62 0.03 -5.98
N VAL A 66 4.58 0.17 -5.06
CA VAL A 66 4.90 1.45 -4.41
C VAL A 66 5.22 2.53 -5.45
N VAL A 67 6.11 2.23 -6.40
CA VAL A 67 6.51 3.17 -7.45
C VAL A 67 5.34 3.53 -8.36
N ALA A 68 4.58 2.53 -8.81
CA ALA A 68 3.44 2.71 -9.72
C ALA A 68 2.32 3.56 -9.07
N MET A 69 2.11 3.41 -7.76
CA MET A 69 1.09 4.17 -7.01
C MET A 69 1.59 5.54 -6.51
N SER A 70 2.87 5.85 -6.66
CA SER A 70 3.47 7.12 -6.19
C SER A 70 3.05 8.35 -6.99
N THR A 71 2.21 8.21 -8.03
CA THR A 71 1.68 9.35 -8.82
C THR A 71 0.92 10.36 -7.97
N GLN A 72 0.42 9.95 -6.80
CA GLN A 72 -0.22 10.82 -5.81
C GLN A 72 0.70 11.93 -5.29
N LEU A 73 2.02 11.72 -5.29
CA LEU A 73 2.99 12.74 -4.87
C LEU A 73 3.04 13.95 -5.81
N LEU A 74 2.48 13.82 -7.02
CA LEU A 74 2.36 14.91 -7.98
C LEU A 74 1.10 15.75 -7.75
N SER A 75 0.15 15.26 -6.94
CA SER A 75 -1.05 15.99 -6.56
C SER A 75 -0.82 16.91 -5.36
N GLY A 76 -1.71 17.89 -5.22
CA GLY A 76 -1.72 18.76 -4.05
C GLY A 76 -2.05 18.01 -2.75
N PRO A 77 -1.93 18.67 -1.58
CA PRO A 77 -2.16 18.04 -0.28
C PRO A 77 -3.58 17.52 -0.05
N SER A 78 -4.54 17.92 -0.90
CA SER A 78 -5.92 17.46 -0.86
C SER A 78 -6.31 16.84 -2.20
N PRO A 79 -6.90 15.62 -2.24
CA PRO A 79 -7.35 15.00 -3.47
C PRO A 79 -8.36 15.88 -4.21
N GLY A 80 -8.05 16.24 -5.45
CA GLY A 80 -8.95 16.99 -6.34
C GLY A 80 -9.84 16.06 -7.18
N PRO A 81 -11.04 16.51 -7.61
CA PRO A 81 -11.92 15.71 -8.47
C PRO A 81 -11.37 15.47 -9.88
N LYS A 82 -10.31 16.18 -10.26
CA LYS A 82 -9.61 16.06 -11.56
C LYS A 82 -8.32 15.26 -11.44
N ASP A 83 -7.97 14.79 -10.24
CA ASP A 83 -6.76 14.02 -10.02
C ASP A 83 -6.97 12.60 -10.54
N VAL A 84 -6.10 12.19 -11.47
CA VAL A 84 -6.13 10.85 -12.06
C VAL A 84 -4.84 10.15 -11.71
N HIS A 85 -4.96 8.95 -11.12
CA HIS A 85 -3.84 8.15 -10.66
C HIS A 85 -3.99 6.73 -11.18
N PRO A 86 -3.50 6.43 -12.39
CA PRO A 86 -3.93 5.26 -13.16
C PRO A 86 -3.86 3.93 -12.40
N PHE A 87 -2.75 3.66 -11.72
CA PHE A 87 -2.54 2.38 -11.02
C PHE A 87 -3.30 2.27 -9.69
N ILE A 88 -3.26 3.30 -8.84
CA ILE A 88 -4.00 3.24 -7.57
C ILE A 88 -5.52 3.33 -7.80
N ASP A 89 -5.97 4.11 -8.79
CA ASP A 89 -7.37 4.12 -9.21
C ASP A 89 -7.81 2.73 -9.69
N ALA A 90 -7.00 2.09 -10.54
CA ALA A 90 -7.22 0.71 -10.97
C ALA A 90 -7.22 -0.30 -9.81
N ALA A 91 -6.44 -0.06 -8.75
CA ALA A 91 -6.43 -0.89 -7.56
C ALA A 91 -7.73 -0.75 -6.75
N MET A 92 -8.35 0.44 -6.74
CA MET A 92 -9.59 0.72 -5.99
C MET A 92 -10.84 0.12 -6.64
N VAL A 93 -10.79 -0.26 -7.91
CA VAL A 93 -11.95 -0.82 -8.66
C VAL A 93 -12.00 -2.36 -8.60
N GLN A 94 -11.04 -3.00 -7.92
CA GLN A 94 -10.93 -4.46 -7.87
C GLN A 94 -12.05 -5.12 -7.06
N GLU A 95 -12.31 -6.40 -7.33
CA GLU A 95 -13.33 -7.19 -6.62
C GLU A 95 -13.05 -7.25 -5.11
N SER A 96 -14.10 -7.08 -4.30
CA SER A 96 -13.98 -7.08 -2.84
C SER A 96 -13.40 -8.39 -2.26
N SER A 97 -13.59 -9.50 -2.98
CA SER A 97 -12.99 -10.81 -2.69
C SER A 97 -11.47 -10.78 -2.73
N LEU A 98 -10.93 -10.32 -3.85
CA LEU A 98 -9.50 -10.19 -4.06
C LEU A 98 -8.90 -9.18 -3.08
N VAL A 99 -9.57 -8.04 -2.88
CA VAL A 99 -9.12 -6.99 -1.95
C VAL A 99 -8.96 -7.54 -0.53
N GLY A 100 -9.96 -8.27 -0.01
CA GLY A 100 -9.88 -8.86 1.33
C GLY A 100 -8.73 -9.87 1.46
N LEU A 101 -8.52 -10.71 0.45
CA LEU A 101 -7.42 -11.69 0.45
C LEU A 101 -6.04 -11.01 0.40
N VAL A 102 -5.90 -9.96 -0.39
CA VAL A 102 -4.65 -9.17 -0.47
C VAL A 102 -4.36 -8.50 0.88
N VAL A 103 -5.34 -7.82 1.50
CA VAL A 103 -5.17 -7.22 2.83
C VAL A 103 -4.71 -8.27 3.84
N CYS A 104 -5.34 -9.45 3.82
CA CYS A 104 -4.95 -10.58 4.65
C CYS A 104 -3.48 -10.99 4.42
N LYS A 105 -3.09 -11.23 3.16
CA LYS A 105 -1.74 -11.66 2.79
C LYS A 105 -0.67 -10.62 3.14
N LEU A 106 -0.92 -9.34 2.90
CA LEU A 106 0.02 -8.27 3.26
C LEU A 106 0.23 -8.17 4.78
N LEU A 107 -0.85 -8.28 5.56
CA LEU A 107 -0.76 -8.32 7.02
C LEU A 107 -0.07 -9.59 7.52
N LEU A 108 -0.33 -10.75 6.91
CA LEU A 108 0.38 -11.98 7.24
C LEU A 108 1.87 -11.89 6.94
N ASN A 109 2.28 -11.25 5.83
CA ASN A 109 3.68 -10.97 5.53
C ASN A 109 4.31 -10.07 6.60
N TYR A 110 3.57 -9.05 7.05
CA TYR A 110 4.00 -8.17 8.13
C TYR A 110 4.19 -8.92 9.46
N ILE A 111 3.24 -9.79 9.82
CA ILE A 111 3.28 -10.60 11.05
C ILE A 111 4.42 -11.62 11.02
N THR A 112 4.55 -12.36 9.91
CA THR A 112 5.50 -13.48 9.79
C THR A 112 6.95 -13.04 9.64
N GLN A 113 7.18 -11.79 9.21
CA GLN A 113 8.51 -11.22 8.97
C GLN A 113 9.47 -12.17 8.22
N PRO A 114 9.09 -12.64 7.00
CA PRO A 114 9.84 -13.67 6.29
C PRO A 114 11.24 -13.17 5.97
N ARG A 115 12.25 -13.87 6.49
CA ARG A 115 13.65 -13.48 6.28
C ARG A 115 14.10 -13.85 4.88
N PHE A 116 14.96 -13.00 4.31
CA PHE A 116 15.63 -13.30 3.07
C PHE A 116 16.42 -14.62 3.22
N PRO A 117 16.23 -15.62 2.35
CA PRO A 117 17.05 -16.82 2.36
C PRO A 117 18.46 -16.44 1.91
N LEU A 118 19.34 -16.17 2.88
CA LEU A 118 20.79 -16.05 2.66
C LEU A 118 21.37 -17.43 2.33
N ASN A 119 21.01 -17.99 1.18
CA ASN A 119 21.80 -19.07 0.61
C ASN A 119 23.11 -18.45 0.13
N SER A 120 24.19 -18.79 0.84
CA SER A 120 25.50 -18.14 0.81
C SER A 120 26.27 -18.23 -0.52
N ASP A 121 25.67 -18.68 -1.61
CA ASP A 121 26.40 -18.98 -2.86
C ASP A 121 25.87 -18.27 -4.12
N SER A 122 24.78 -17.49 -4.08
CA SER A 122 24.19 -16.91 -5.31
C SER A 122 24.05 -15.39 -5.38
N TYR A 123 24.44 -14.65 -4.34
CA TYR A 123 24.36 -13.16 -4.36
C TYR A 123 25.60 -12.45 -3.82
N THR A 124 26.78 -13.07 -3.85
CA THR A 124 28.05 -12.34 -3.72
C THR A 124 28.41 -11.67 -5.06
N ILE A 125 27.63 -10.69 -5.51
CA ILE A 125 28.10 -9.80 -6.59
C ILE A 125 28.95 -8.66 -6.03
N PHE A 126 28.88 -8.36 -4.73
CA PHE A 126 29.73 -7.34 -4.11
C PHE A 126 30.13 -7.73 -2.67
N SER A 127 31.03 -8.71 -2.54
CA SER A 127 31.90 -8.78 -1.36
C SER A 127 33.27 -8.25 -1.76
N GLU A 128 33.65 -7.17 -1.10
CA GLU A 128 34.76 -6.29 -1.39
C GLU A 128 36.11 -6.99 -1.15
N GLY A 129 36.58 -7.72 -2.17
CA GLY A 129 37.88 -8.38 -2.21
C GLY A 129 38.87 -7.64 -3.12
N ASN A 130 39.31 -6.46 -2.68
CA ASN A 130 40.58 -5.79 -2.98
C ASN A 130 41.30 -6.18 -4.31
N GLN A 131 40.83 -5.66 -5.46
CA GLN A 131 41.59 -5.16 -6.63
C GLN A 131 40.67 -5.02 -7.85
N PHE A 132 40.36 -3.78 -8.29
CA PHE A 132 39.51 -3.55 -9.46
C PHE A 132 40.21 -2.73 -10.55
N GLY A 133 40.26 -3.32 -11.75
CA GLY A 133 40.70 -2.68 -12.99
C GLY A 133 39.70 -1.65 -13.51
N VAL A 134 40.24 -0.66 -14.25
CA VAL A 134 39.55 0.58 -14.66
C VAL A 134 38.27 0.36 -15.49
N LEU A 135 38.13 -0.77 -16.19
CA LEU A 135 36.95 -1.09 -17.00
C LEU A 135 35.70 -1.44 -16.18
N GLN A 136 35.85 -1.91 -14.93
CA GLN A 136 34.71 -2.24 -14.06
C GLN A 136 34.04 -0.98 -13.44
N ARG A 137 34.76 0.15 -13.40
CA ARG A 137 34.21 1.44 -12.91
C ARG A 137 33.20 2.07 -13.88
N VAL A 138 33.32 1.82 -15.18
CA VAL A 138 32.45 2.49 -16.17
C VAL A 138 31.12 1.74 -16.34
N GLY A 139 31.13 0.40 -16.22
CA GLY A 139 29.90 -0.39 -16.14
C GLY A 139 29.15 -0.23 -14.81
N SER A 140 29.88 -0.05 -13.71
CA SER A 140 29.31 0.14 -12.36
C SER A 140 28.60 1.48 -12.18
N ALA A 141 29.03 2.56 -12.85
CA ALA A 141 28.35 3.85 -12.74
C ALA A 141 26.93 3.82 -13.34
N ALA A 142 26.77 3.22 -14.52
CA ALA A 142 25.44 3.06 -15.14
C ALA A 142 24.55 2.06 -14.39
N ALA A 143 25.14 0.96 -13.89
CA ALA A 143 24.42 0.00 -13.05
C ALA A 143 23.99 0.61 -11.71
N ASN A 144 24.80 1.48 -11.10
CA ASN A 144 24.41 2.22 -9.89
C ASN A 144 23.28 3.21 -10.17
N PHE A 145 23.17 3.82 -11.35
CA PHE A 145 22.00 4.64 -11.68
C PHE A 145 20.71 3.82 -11.83
N VAL A 146 20.80 2.57 -12.30
CA VAL A 146 19.67 1.64 -12.38
C VAL A 146 19.32 1.02 -11.01
N LEU A 147 20.31 0.79 -10.14
CA LEU A 147 20.17 0.22 -8.79
C LEU A 147 20.06 1.27 -7.67
N LEU A 148 20.04 2.56 -7.99
CA LEU A 148 19.90 3.64 -7.01
C LEU A 148 18.62 3.55 -6.15
N PRO A 149 17.44 3.15 -6.65
CA PRO A 149 16.30 2.90 -5.75
C PRO A 149 16.62 1.78 -4.75
N PHE A 150 17.33 0.72 -5.16
CA PHE A 150 17.67 -0.39 -4.26
C PHE A 150 18.56 0.02 -3.09
N ASN A 151 19.62 0.79 -3.33
CA ASN A 151 20.56 1.13 -2.25
C ASN A 151 20.00 2.16 -1.26
N TYR A 152 19.09 3.04 -1.69
CA TYR A 152 18.50 4.04 -0.81
C TYR A 152 17.41 3.46 0.10
N PHE A 153 16.64 2.46 -0.37
CA PHE A 153 15.63 1.78 0.46
C PHE A 153 16.22 0.67 1.35
N VAL A 154 17.34 0.05 0.96
CA VAL A 154 18.02 -0.97 1.78
C VAL A 154 18.92 -0.35 2.86
N SER A 155 19.23 0.95 2.78
CA SER A 155 20.14 1.63 3.71
C SER A 155 19.46 2.73 4.52
N THR A 156 18.40 2.41 5.27
CA THR A 156 18.05 3.17 6.48
C THR A 156 18.59 2.42 7.69
N SER A 157 19.54 3.08 8.34
CA SER A 157 20.37 2.59 9.43
C SER A 157 19.57 2.24 10.70
N VAL A 158 20.01 1.14 11.35
CA VAL A 158 19.74 0.69 12.73
C VAL A 158 18.37 0.04 13.01
N GLU A 159 18.15 -1.17 12.49
CA GLU A 159 17.79 -2.35 13.30
C GLU A 159 17.83 -3.59 12.39
N ALA A 160 18.93 -4.35 12.43
CA ALA A 160 19.23 -5.46 11.52
C ALA A 160 18.35 -6.73 11.73
N SER A 161 17.08 -6.56 12.08
CA SER A 161 16.16 -7.64 12.44
C SER A 161 14.90 -7.74 11.58
N ARG A 162 14.55 -6.70 10.81
CA ARG A 162 13.30 -6.67 10.04
C ARG A 162 13.46 -7.18 8.62
N SER A 163 12.44 -7.90 8.16
CA SER A 163 12.39 -8.39 6.78
C SER A 163 11.95 -7.29 5.82
N PRO A 164 12.72 -6.99 4.75
CA PRO A 164 12.37 -5.94 3.80
C PRO A 164 11.03 -6.21 3.10
N LEU A 165 10.65 -7.48 2.95
CA LEU A 165 9.33 -7.84 2.42
C LEU A 165 8.17 -7.44 3.33
N ALA A 166 8.32 -7.56 4.65
CA ALA A 166 7.30 -7.11 5.61
C ALA A 166 7.14 -5.60 5.55
N ASP A 167 8.26 -4.87 5.49
CA ASP A 167 8.26 -3.42 5.39
C ASP A 167 7.58 -2.99 4.08
N SER A 168 7.98 -3.53 2.92
CA SER A 168 7.31 -3.23 1.64
C SER A 168 5.82 -3.60 1.66
N SER A 169 5.45 -4.72 2.30
CA SER A 169 4.04 -5.15 2.42
C SER A 169 3.22 -4.14 3.22
N LEU A 170 3.79 -3.64 4.33
CA LEU A 170 3.16 -2.63 5.17
C LEU A 170 3.00 -1.30 4.43
N HIS A 171 4.03 -0.86 3.68
CA HIS A 171 3.95 0.37 2.88
C HIS A 171 2.85 0.29 1.82
N VAL A 172 2.81 -0.80 1.04
CA VAL A 172 1.76 -1.02 0.04
C VAL A 172 0.38 -1.01 0.68
N LEU A 173 0.22 -1.72 1.81
CA LEU A 173 -1.04 -1.76 2.54
C LEU A 173 -1.48 -0.37 3.02
N LEU A 174 -0.57 0.41 3.61
CA LEU A 174 -0.89 1.75 4.12
C LEU A 174 -1.24 2.72 2.99
N ILE A 175 -0.53 2.66 1.85
CA ILE A 175 -0.88 3.44 0.65
C ILE A 175 -2.29 3.10 0.18
N LEU A 176 -2.62 1.80 0.12
CA LEU A 176 -3.94 1.35 -0.31
C LEU A 176 -5.05 1.74 0.66
N ILE A 177 -4.84 1.67 1.97
CA ILE A 177 -5.87 1.98 2.98
C ILE A 177 -6.12 3.48 3.13
N HIS A 178 -5.08 4.31 3.03
CA HIS A 178 -5.17 5.75 3.28
C HIS A 178 -5.42 6.58 2.01
N TYR A 179 -5.57 5.93 0.85
CA TYR A 179 -5.93 6.63 -0.36
C TYR A 179 -7.41 7.03 -0.35
N HIS A 180 -7.65 8.30 -0.70
CA HIS A 180 -8.99 8.85 -0.86
C HIS A 180 -9.12 9.47 -2.25
N LYS A 181 -10.07 8.97 -3.04
CA LYS A 181 -10.41 9.57 -4.33
C LYS A 181 -11.57 10.54 -4.17
N CYS A 182 -11.40 11.73 -4.71
CA CYS A 182 -12.41 12.78 -4.72
C CYS A 182 -13.25 12.62 -5.99
N VAL A 183 -14.57 12.51 -5.88
CA VAL A 183 -15.47 12.34 -7.02
C VAL A 183 -16.46 13.48 -7.09
N LEU A 184 -16.64 14.00 -8.31
CA LEU A 184 -17.62 15.03 -8.59
C LEU A 184 -19.00 14.42 -8.85
N VAL A 185 -20.03 14.90 -8.16
CA VAL A 185 -21.42 14.62 -8.53
C VAL A 185 -21.80 15.56 -9.67
N GLU A 186 -21.99 15.02 -10.87
CA GLU A 186 -22.64 15.79 -11.93
C GLU A 186 -24.09 16.09 -11.52
N PRO A 187 -24.52 17.36 -11.53
CA PRO A 187 -25.90 17.69 -11.22
C PRO A 187 -26.80 17.03 -12.27
N VAL A 188 -27.71 16.18 -11.82
CA VAL A 188 -28.79 15.64 -12.66
C VAL A 188 -29.50 16.84 -13.29
N LYS A 189 -29.37 17.01 -14.61
CA LYS A 189 -30.22 17.90 -15.37
C LYS A 189 -31.63 17.32 -15.35
N ASP A 190 -32.39 17.65 -14.32
CA ASP A 190 -33.81 17.40 -14.34
C ASP A 190 -34.40 18.35 -15.39
N GLY A 191 -34.96 17.77 -16.45
CA GLY A 191 -35.51 18.50 -17.57
C GLY A 191 -36.77 19.24 -17.14
N SER A 192 -36.61 20.46 -16.63
CA SER A 192 -37.71 21.39 -16.47
C SER A 192 -37.24 22.77 -16.93
N ASP A 193 -37.51 23.05 -18.20
CA ASP A 193 -37.55 24.40 -18.74
C ASP A 193 -38.61 25.19 -17.97
N ASP A 194 -38.21 26.05 -17.03
CA ASP A 194 -38.87 27.34 -16.92
C ASP A 194 -37.99 28.43 -16.29
N SER A 195 -38.19 29.64 -16.79
CA SER A 195 -37.37 30.83 -16.65
C SER A 195 -37.09 31.33 -15.22
N GLY A 196 -35.97 32.04 -15.04
CA GLY A 196 -35.83 33.06 -13.99
C GLY A 196 -34.47 33.11 -13.31
N THR A 197 -33.69 34.13 -13.68
CA THR A 197 -32.48 34.63 -13.00
C THR A 197 -32.34 34.24 -11.53
N SER A 198 -31.40 33.35 -11.24
CA SER A 198 -30.81 33.24 -9.91
C SER A 198 -29.38 32.72 -10.05
N ASP A 199 -28.42 33.58 -9.71
CA ASP A 199 -27.03 33.24 -9.43
C ASP A 199 -27.00 32.32 -8.19
N SER A 200 -27.43 31.07 -8.36
CA SER A 200 -27.10 30.02 -7.42
C SER A 200 -25.71 29.53 -7.81
N VAL A 201 -24.73 29.87 -6.98
CA VAL A 201 -23.43 29.20 -7.00
C VAL A 201 -23.72 27.71 -6.91
N LEU A 202 -23.63 27.01 -8.04
CA LEU A 202 -23.68 25.55 -8.10
C LEU A 202 -22.53 25.06 -7.23
N LYS A 203 -22.84 24.74 -5.98
CA LYS A 203 -21.91 24.11 -5.07
C LYS A 203 -21.70 22.72 -5.65
N GLU A 204 -20.64 22.56 -6.46
CA GLU A 204 -20.14 21.26 -6.88
C GLU A 204 -20.05 20.40 -5.62
N ASN A 205 -20.96 19.45 -5.49
CA ASN A 205 -20.98 18.56 -4.34
C ASN A 205 -19.96 17.46 -4.63
N THR A 206 -18.77 17.65 -4.07
CA THR A 206 -17.69 16.66 -4.14
C THR A 206 -17.77 15.76 -2.91
N TYR A 207 -17.59 14.45 -3.09
CA TYR A 207 -17.49 13.47 -2.00
C TYR A 207 -16.28 12.57 -2.17
N PHE A 208 -15.83 11.94 -1.09
CA PHE A 208 -14.78 10.93 -1.16
C PHE A 208 -15.39 9.56 -1.43
N SER A 209 -14.83 8.82 -2.40
CA SER A 209 -15.24 7.45 -2.66
C SER A 209 -14.90 6.54 -1.48
N GLU A 210 -15.71 5.51 -1.28
CA GLU A 210 -15.38 4.45 -0.31
C GLU A 210 -14.10 3.73 -0.73
N ASN A 211 -13.23 3.45 0.25
CA ASN A 211 -12.01 2.71 0.04
C ASN A 211 -12.22 1.22 0.37
N PRO A 212 -12.12 0.30 -0.61
CA PRO A 212 -12.39 -1.12 -0.37
C PRO A 212 -11.34 -1.79 0.52
N TYR A 213 -10.08 -1.32 0.51
CA TYR A 213 -9.01 -1.85 1.37
C TYR A 213 -9.19 -1.41 2.81
N CYS A 214 -9.58 -0.16 3.04
CA CYS A 214 -9.93 0.34 4.37
C CYS A 214 -11.12 -0.45 4.94
N ASN A 215 -12.20 -0.60 4.16
CA ASN A 215 -13.38 -1.37 4.54
C ASN A 215 -13.06 -2.85 4.84
N ALA A 216 -12.13 -3.45 4.08
CA ALA A 216 -11.65 -4.81 4.34
C ALA A 216 -10.85 -4.91 5.65
N LEU A 217 -10.03 -3.91 5.98
CA LEU A 217 -9.32 -3.83 7.25
C LEU A 217 -10.28 -3.67 8.44
N GLU A 218 -11.27 -2.77 8.33
CA GLU A 218 -12.26 -2.51 9.38
C GLU A 218 -13.13 -3.74 9.69
N LYS A 219 -13.39 -4.59 8.68
CA LYS A 219 -14.16 -5.83 8.80
C LYS A 219 -13.31 -7.08 9.13
N ALA A 220 -12.01 -6.92 9.32
CA ALA A 220 -11.13 -8.04 9.63
C ALA A 220 -11.46 -8.64 11.00
N ARG A 221 -11.37 -9.97 11.12
CA ARG A 221 -11.68 -10.70 12.36
C ARG A 221 -10.55 -11.63 12.77
N ASP A 222 -10.54 -11.92 14.06
CA ASP A 222 -9.64 -12.91 14.61
C ASP A 222 -9.94 -14.33 14.09
N ILE A 223 -8.90 -15.13 13.89
CA ILE A 223 -9.01 -16.52 13.45
C ILE A 223 -9.73 -17.39 14.48
N GLU A 224 -9.60 -17.07 15.77
CA GLU A 224 -10.18 -17.85 16.87
C GLU A 224 -11.71 -17.69 16.97
N TRP A 225 -12.27 -16.59 16.44
CA TRP A 225 -13.70 -16.34 16.44
C TRP A 225 -14.42 -17.09 15.32
N ASN A 226 -14.80 -18.34 15.60
CA ASN A 226 -15.53 -19.22 14.68
C ASN A 226 -16.97 -18.75 14.40
N ALA A 227 -17.13 -17.79 13.49
CA ALA A 227 -18.42 -17.49 12.85
C ALA A 227 -18.42 -17.94 11.39
N HIS A 228 -19.42 -18.73 11.01
CA HIS A 228 -19.62 -19.32 9.68
C HIS A 228 -20.10 -18.32 8.62
N ASN A 229 -19.37 -17.22 8.39
CA ASN A 229 -19.62 -16.34 7.25
C ASN A 229 -18.37 -16.27 6.35
N GLY A 230 -18.62 -16.29 5.03
CA GLY A 230 -17.61 -16.34 3.98
C GLY A 230 -16.74 -15.08 3.88
N LEU A 231 -15.87 -15.08 2.85
CA LEU A 231 -15.05 -13.95 2.33
C LEU A 231 -14.75 -12.82 3.34
N LEU A 232 -14.12 -13.17 4.46
CA LEU A 232 -13.75 -12.22 5.51
C LEU A 232 -12.24 -12.28 5.69
N VAL A 233 -11.61 -11.12 5.91
CA VAL A 233 -10.20 -11.01 6.27
C VAL A 233 -10.01 -11.65 7.65
N ARG A 234 -9.34 -12.81 7.71
CA ARG A 234 -9.10 -13.55 8.96
C ARG A 234 -7.63 -13.42 9.36
N LEU A 235 -7.37 -12.85 10.53
CA LEU A 235 -6.02 -12.54 11.00
C LEU A 235 -5.78 -13.11 12.39
N PRO A 236 -4.56 -13.59 12.72
CA PRO A 236 -4.22 -13.95 14.09
C PRO A 236 -3.99 -12.66 14.89
N PHE A 237 -5.02 -12.18 15.61
CA PHE A 237 -4.92 -10.90 16.33
C PHE A 237 -3.84 -10.92 17.40
N ALA A 238 -3.61 -12.07 18.04
CA ALA A 238 -2.51 -12.24 18.99
C ALA A 238 -1.14 -11.94 18.36
N SER A 239 -0.84 -12.57 17.21
CA SER A 239 0.44 -12.34 16.54
C SER A 239 0.54 -10.93 15.98
N LEU A 240 -0.56 -10.37 15.46
CA LEU A 240 -0.59 -8.98 15.00
C LEU A 240 -0.30 -8.00 16.14
N PHE A 241 -0.91 -8.20 17.30
CA PHE A 241 -0.68 -7.41 18.49
C PHE A 241 0.79 -7.45 18.90
N ASP A 242 1.37 -8.65 19.02
CA ASP A 242 2.75 -8.82 19.46
C ASP A 242 3.73 -8.19 18.45
N THR A 243 3.49 -8.37 17.14
CA THR A 243 4.30 -7.74 16.09
C THR A 243 4.20 -6.22 16.14
N LEU A 244 3.01 -5.66 16.35
CA LEU A 244 2.84 -4.21 16.51
C LEU A 244 3.63 -3.70 17.72
N GLY A 245 3.52 -4.36 18.88
CA GLY A 245 4.28 -3.99 20.09
C GLY A 245 5.79 -3.98 19.88
N MET A 246 6.33 -4.98 19.17
CA MET A 246 7.74 -5.01 18.80
C MET A 246 8.12 -3.91 17.79
N CYS A 247 7.15 -3.38 17.04
CA CYS A 247 7.42 -2.50 15.91
C CYS A 247 7.13 -1.01 16.12
N LEU A 248 6.58 -0.61 17.28
CA LEU A 248 6.13 0.77 17.57
C LEU A 248 7.20 1.87 17.49
N ALA A 249 8.48 1.51 17.45
CA ALA A 249 9.55 2.47 17.16
C ALA A 249 9.45 3.07 15.75
N ASP A 250 8.74 2.41 14.83
CA ASP A 250 8.57 2.83 13.44
C ASP A 250 7.23 3.55 13.21
N GLU A 251 7.26 4.61 12.42
CA GLU A 251 6.09 5.46 12.13
C GLU A 251 5.00 4.67 11.38
N THR A 252 5.38 3.78 10.46
CA THR A 252 4.41 3.00 9.68
C THR A 252 3.65 1.99 10.53
N ALA A 253 4.33 1.36 11.51
CA ALA A 253 3.70 0.47 12.47
C ALA A 253 2.73 1.21 13.40
N VAL A 254 3.10 2.42 13.84
CA VAL A 254 2.20 3.29 14.63
C VAL A 254 0.97 3.68 13.81
N LEU A 255 1.14 4.03 12.54
CA LEU A 255 0.01 4.35 11.65
C LEU A 255 -0.92 3.15 11.48
N LEU A 256 -0.39 1.94 11.26
CA LEU A 256 -1.21 0.73 11.19
C LEU A 256 -1.98 0.48 12.48
N LEU A 257 -1.33 0.64 13.64
CA LEU A 257 -1.98 0.49 14.94
C LEU A 257 -3.11 1.52 15.10
N TYR A 258 -2.86 2.78 14.76
CA TYR A 258 -3.86 3.84 14.76
C TYR A 258 -5.08 3.45 13.89
N SER A 259 -4.85 3.01 12.65
CA SER A 259 -5.92 2.60 11.74
C SER A 259 -6.73 1.42 12.29
N LEU A 260 -6.07 0.43 12.90
CA LEU A 260 -6.73 -0.75 13.48
C LEU A 260 -7.54 -0.42 14.73
N VAL A 261 -6.98 0.33 15.67
CA VAL A 261 -7.65 0.69 16.93
C VAL A 261 -8.85 1.59 16.68
N HIS A 262 -8.75 2.50 15.69
CA HIS A 262 -9.82 3.45 15.41
C HIS A 262 -10.86 2.91 14.40
N GLY A 263 -10.45 2.06 13.46
CA GLY A 263 -11.31 1.55 12.37
C GLY A 263 -11.91 0.17 12.62
N ASN A 264 -11.23 -0.72 13.35
CA ASN A 264 -11.66 -2.09 13.55
C ASN A 264 -12.13 -2.31 15.00
N SER A 265 -13.46 -2.39 15.19
CA SER A 265 -14.06 -2.60 16.51
C SER A 265 -13.69 -3.94 17.14
N ASP A 266 -13.55 -5.00 16.33
CA ASP A 266 -13.23 -6.34 16.80
C ASP A 266 -11.78 -6.38 17.33
N PHE A 267 -10.84 -5.69 16.66
CA PHE A 267 -9.46 -5.54 17.11
C PHE A 267 -9.35 -4.65 18.34
N LEU A 268 -10.11 -3.55 18.40
CA LEU A 268 -10.18 -2.70 19.60
C LEU A 268 -10.67 -3.49 20.81
N GLU A 269 -11.76 -4.25 20.67
CA GLU A 269 -12.28 -5.11 21.74
C GLU A 269 -11.22 -6.14 22.17
N TYR A 270 -10.54 -6.76 21.21
CA TYR A 270 -9.43 -7.68 21.49
C TYR A 270 -8.33 -7.03 22.33
N VAL A 271 -7.89 -5.82 21.98
CA VAL A 271 -6.87 -5.05 22.71
C VAL A 271 -7.34 -4.73 24.14
N LEU A 272 -8.61 -4.33 24.31
CA LEU A 272 -9.16 -3.94 25.61
C LEU A 272 -9.37 -5.10 26.59
N VAL A 273 -9.62 -6.31 26.08
CA VAL A 273 -9.84 -7.52 26.90
C VAL A 273 -8.53 -8.26 27.23
N ARG A 274 -7.43 -7.93 26.53
CA ARG A 274 -6.11 -8.55 26.75
C ARG A 274 -5.57 -8.25 28.15
N THR A 275 -4.94 -9.23 28.78
CA THR A 275 -4.35 -9.07 30.14
C THR A 275 -2.94 -8.47 30.13
N ASP A 276 -2.24 -8.61 29.01
CA ASP A 276 -0.84 -8.20 28.80
C ASP A 276 -0.78 -6.95 27.92
N VAL A 277 -1.56 -5.92 28.28
CA VAL A 277 -1.58 -4.61 27.60
C VAL A 277 -0.19 -3.94 27.62
N ASP A 278 0.64 -4.26 28.61
CA ASP A 278 2.01 -3.75 28.76
C ASP A 278 2.87 -4.01 27.51
N THR A 279 2.59 -5.06 26.73
CA THR A 279 3.28 -5.36 25.46
C THR A 279 3.10 -4.26 24.41
N LEU A 280 1.99 -3.52 24.41
CA LEU A 280 1.83 -2.30 23.60
C LEU A 280 2.18 -1.04 24.40
N LEU A 281 1.71 -0.95 25.65
CA LEU A 281 1.84 0.26 26.44
C LEU A 281 3.30 0.62 26.75
N MET A 282 4.16 -0.36 27.06
CA MET A 282 5.56 -0.08 27.39
C MET A 282 6.32 0.50 26.18
N PRO A 283 6.28 -0.10 24.98
CA PRO A 283 6.90 0.51 23.80
C PRO A 283 6.31 1.88 23.42
N MET A 284 5.01 2.12 23.63
CA MET A 284 4.40 3.44 23.43
C MET A 284 5.01 4.49 24.36
N LEU A 285 5.04 4.18 25.67
CA LEU A 285 5.60 5.07 26.68
C LEU A 285 7.09 5.34 26.43
N GLU A 286 7.85 4.34 25.99
CA GLU A 286 9.25 4.50 25.61
C GLU A 286 9.41 5.43 24.39
N THR A 287 8.53 5.29 23.40
CA THR A 287 8.53 6.13 22.20
C THR A 287 8.15 7.58 22.54
N LEU A 288 7.17 7.78 23.43
CA LEU A 288 6.78 9.09 23.95
C LEU A 288 7.86 9.72 24.85
N TYR A 289 8.54 8.92 25.68
CA TYR A 289 9.67 9.39 26.47
C TYR A 289 10.83 9.87 25.59
N SER A 290 11.06 9.18 24.47
CA SER A 290 12.04 9.53 23.45
C SER A 290 11.53 10.52 22.39
N ALA A 291 10.44 11.25 22.65
CA ALA A 291 9.76 12.10 21.66
C ALA A 291 10.65 13.12 20.93
N SER A 292 11.70 13.64 21.59
CA SER A 292 12.65 14.58 20.95
C SER A 292 13.44 13.96 19.79
N ARG A 293 13.45 12.63 19.68
CA ARG A 293 14.13 11.86 18.61
C ARG A 293 13.17 11.27 17.59
N ARG A 294 11.86 11.55 17.69
CA ARG A 294 10.81 10.96 16.85
C ARG A 294 10.16 12.02 15.97
N THR A 295 9.46 11.59 14.93
CA THR A 295 8.70 12.51 14.06
C THR A 295 7.47 13.03 14.79
N SER A 296 7.09 14.28 14.54
CA SER A 296 5.91 14.88 15.18
C SER A 296 4.63 14.10 14.89
N ASN A 297 4.53 13.51 13.69
CA ASN A 297 3.40 12.67 13.27
C ASN A 297 3.30 11.40 14.12
N GLN A 298 4.40 10.70 14.32
CA GLN A 298 4.45 9.49 15.14
C GLN A 298 4.01 9.80 16.59
N ILE A 299 4.49 10.90 17.16
CA ILE A 299 4.10 11.33 18.51
C ILE A 299 2.62 11.73 18.57
N TYR A 300 2.11 12.43 17.56
CA TYR A 300 0.70 12.80 17.50
C TYR A 300 -0.21 11.57 17.45
N MET A 301 0.10 10.58 16.60
CA MET A 301 -0.67 9.34 16.53
C MET A 301 -0.65 8.57 17.85
N LEU A 302 0.51 8.45 18.49
CA LEU A 302 0.65 7.77 19.79
C LEU A 302 -0.09 8.46 20.94
N LEU A 303 -0.34 9.76 20.86
CA LEU A 303 -1.13 10.48 21.86
C LEU A 303 -2.64 10.31 21.67
N ILE A 304 -3.07 9.95 20.46
CA ILE A 304 -4.49 9.67 20.16
C ILE A 304 -4.86 8.26 20.58
N ILE A 305 -3.99 7.29 20.31
CA ILE A 305 -4.12 5.90 20.73
C ILE A 305 -4.12 5.83 22.27
#